data_AF-A0A8S2FS94-F1
#
_entry.id   AF-A0A8S2FS94-F1
#
_cell.length_a   1.000
_cell.length_b   1.000
_cell.length_c   1.000
_cell.angle_alpha   90.00
_cell.angle_beta   90.00
_cell.angle_gamma   90.00
#
_symmetry.space_group_name_H-M   'P 1'
#
loop_
_entity.id
_entity.type
_entity.pdbx_description
1 polymer ?
#
loop_
_entity_poly.entity_id
_entity_poly.type
_entity_poly.pdbx_seq_one_letter_code
_entity_poly.pdbx_strand_id
1 'polypeptide(L)'
;LKNFLNLLSSDSFAINSYKWSDISSDIVQIENQILPHLAVDLVLCHNDLLCKNIIYDKSNDDISFIDFEYVQYNYWIYDVANHFIEYAGVDNPDFDRYPSREHQHVWLKTYFKYATFLTQKNDKDLDDICDLIDKFAALSHLFWALWAFVQANVSTVNFDYKEYGKMRFQKYLDFRSKLFAT
;
A
#
# COMPACT_ATOMS: atom_id res chain seq x y z
N LEU A 1 -7.53 -0.44 8.55
CA LEU A 1 -6.64 -1.39 9.26
C LEU A 1 -7.32 -2.00 10.50
N LYS A 2 -8.13 -1.24 11.25
CA LYS A 2 -8.84 -1.72 12.46
C LYS A 2 -9.61 -3.04 12.32
N ASN A 3 -10.17 -3.35 11.15
CA ASN A 3 -10.87 -4.63 10.93
C ASN A 3 -9.98 -5.85 11.22
N PHE A 4 -8.67 -5.75 10.95
CA PHE A 4 -7.72 -6.81 11.26
C PHE A 4 -7.52 -7.03 12.76
N LEU A 5 -7.75 -6.00 13.61
CA LEU A 5 -7.59 -6.13 15.06
C LEU A 5 -8.55 -7.15 15.68
N ASN A 6 -9.72 -7.33 15.06
CA ASN A 6 -10.72 -8.30 15.51
C ASN A 6 -10.50 -9.69 14.90
N LEU A 7 -9.86 -9.76 13.74
CA LEU A 7 -9.60 -11.01 13.01
C LEU A 7 -8.33 -11.70 13.47
N LEU A 8 -7.37 -10.93 13.99
CA LEU A 8 -6.08 -11.40 14.48
C LEU A 8 -6.04 -11.25 16.01
N SER A 9 -5.78 -12.33 16.73
CA SER A 9 -5.62 -12.32 18.20
C SER A 9 -4.16 -12.51 18.60
N SER A 10 -3.81 -12.16 19.85
CA SER A 10 -2.44 -12.30 20.39
C SER A 10 -1.84 -13.69 20.23
N ASP A 11 -2.68 -14.72 20.25
CA ASP A 11 -2.26 -16.11 20.27
C ASP A 11 -1.98 -16.67 18.87
N SER A 12 -2.40 -15.92 17.83
CA SER A 12 -2.29 -16.35 16.43
C SER A 12 -0.97 -15.96 15.75
N PHE A 13 -0.12 -15.14 16.38
CA PHE A 13 1.09 -14.60 15.74
C PHE A 13 2.33 -14.57 16.62
N ALA A 14 3.34 -15.36 16.19
CA ALA A 14 4.75 -15.04 16.41
C ALA A 14 5.32 -14.56 15.06
N ILE A 15 5.09 -13.29 14.72
CA ILE A 15 5.85 -12.62 13.67
C ILE A 15 7.18 -12.27 14.33
N ASN A 16 8.28 -12.83 13.83
CA ASN A 16 9.64 -12.66 14.34
C ASN A 16 9.83 -11.36 15.16
N SER A 17 10.11 -11.51 16.45
CA SER A 17 10.47 -10.44 17.40
C SER A 17 9.48 -9.26 17.63
N TYR A 18 8.37 -9.15 16.89
CA TYR A 18 7.46 -8.00 17.01
C TYR A 18 6.12 -8.42 17.65
N LYS A 19 5.75 -7.80 18.77
CA LYS A 19 4.57 -8.21 19.53
C LYS A 19 3.30 -7.69 18.88
N TRP A 20 2.23 -8.49 18.93
CA TRP A 20 0.91 -8.04 18.49
C TRP A 20 0.44 -6.75 19.17
N SER A 21 0.80 -6.56 20.46
CA SER A 21 0.54 -5.31 21.18
C SER A 21 1.10 -4.09 20.44
N ASP A 22 2.30 -4.21 19.89
CA ASP A 22 3.00 -3.10 19.23
C ASP A 22 2.34 -2.81 17.88
N ILE A 23 2.00 -3.85 17.11
CA ILE A 23 1.25 -3.73 15.84
C ILE A 23 -0.12 -3.09 16.09
N SER A 24 -0.84 -3.53 17.12
CA SER A 24 -2.15 -2.99 17.45
C SER A 24 -2.07 -1.52 17.87
N SER A 25 -1.04 -1.15 18.63
CA SER A 25 -0.76 0.25 18.99
C SER A 25 -0.46 1.09 17.75
N ASP A 26 0.34 0.57 16.82
CA ASP A 26 0.67 1.24 15.57
C ASP A 26 -0.59 1.50 14.74
N ILE A 27 -1.47 0.50 14.57
CA ILE A 27 -2.74 0.65 13.85
C ILE A 27 -3.62 1.74 14.47
N VAL A 28 -3.73 1.76 15.81
CA VAL A 28 -4.51 2.77 16.53
C VAL A 28 -3.92 4.17 16.33
N GLN A 29 -2.61 4.32 16.44
CA GLN A 29 -1.92 5.59 16.26
C GLN A 29 -2.04 6.08 14.81
N ILE A 30 -1.83 5.21 13.82
CA ILE A 30 -1.96 5.52 12.40
C ILE A 30 -3.35 6.08 12.10
N GLU A 31 -4.41 5.36 12.50
CA GLU A 31 -5.76 5.76 12.14
C GLU A 31 -6.27 6.98 12.91
N ASN A 32 -5.85 7.17 14.17
CA ASN A 32 -6.40 8.22 15.02
C ASN A 32 -5.53 9.48 15.08
N GLN A 33 -4.24 9.39 14.76
CA GLN A 33 -3.28 10.49 14.94
C GLN A 33 -2.51 10.84 13.67
N ILE A 34 -2.32 9.92 12.72
CA ILE A 34 -1.53 10.21 11.51
C ILE A 34 -2.45 10.55 10.35
N LEU A 35 -3.29 9.60 9.94
CA LEU A 35 -4.15 9.75 8.76
C LEU A 35 -5.05 11.01 8.79
N PRO A 36 -5.69 11.39 9.94
CA PRO A 36 -6.52 12.58 10.00
C PRO A 36 -5.77 13.90 9.74
N HIS A 37 -4.44 13.89 9.79
CA HIS A 37 -3.60 15.08 9.68
C HIS A 37 -2.79 15.14 8.37
N LEU A 38 -2.83 14.13 7.50
CA LEU A 38 -2.03 14.10 6.26
C LEU A 38 -2.56 15.03 5.15
N ALA A 39 -3.74 15.63 5.29
CA ALA A 39 -4.34 16.56 4.32
C ALA A 39 -4.29 16.02 2.87
N VAL A 40 -4.77 14.78 2.69
CA VAL A 40 -4.86 14.09 1.39
C VAL A 40 -6.32 13.82 1.06
N ASP A 41 -6.71 14.07 -0.19
CA ASP A 41 -8.09 13.87 -0.66
C ASP A 41 -8.47 12.38 -0.76
N LEU A 42 -9.72 12.08 -0.38
CA LEU A 42 -10.37 10.79 -0.64
C LEU A 42 -10.96 10.77 -2.06
N VAL A 43 -10.69 9.69 -2.79
CA VAL A 43 -11.19 9.43 -4.14
C VAL A 43 -11.59 7.96 -4.26
N LEU A 44 -12.27 7.59 -5.35
CA LEU A 44 -12.47 6.18 -5.67
C LEU A 44 -11.12 5.57 -6.06
N CYS A 45 -10.65 4.59 -5.29
CA CYS A 45 -9.39 3.89 -5.51
C CYS A 45 -9.65 2.42 -5.86
N HIS A 46 -8.76 1.83 -6.65
CA HIS A 46 -8.77 0.40 -6.92
C HIS A 46 -8.28 -0.41 -5.72
N ASN A 47 -7.28 0.11 -5.01
CA ASN A 47 -6.62 -0.46 -3.82
C ASN A 47 -5.82 -1.76 -4.06
N ASP A 48 -5.76 -2.26 -5.29
CA ASP A 48 -5.06 -3.50 -5.64
C ASP A 48 -4.47 -3.47 -7.06
N LEU A 49 -3.75 -2.39 -7.40
CA LEU A 49 -3.13 -2.18 -8.71
C LEU A 49 -1.81 -2.97 -8.91
N LEU A 50 -1.85 -4.28 -8.68
CA LEU A 50 -0.78 -5.20 -9.08
C LEU A 50 -0.79 -5.47 -10.59
N CYS A 51 0.35 -5.86 -11.17
CA CYS A 51 0.48 -5.99 -12.64
C CYS A 51 -0.55 -6.92 -13.28
N LYS A 52 -0.99 -7.98 -12.60
CA LYS A 52 -2.00 -8.94 -13.13
C LYS A 52 -3.39 -8.30 -13.29
N ASN A 53 -3.65 -7.16 -12.64
CA ASN A 53 -4.92 -6.42 -12.70
C ASN A 53 -4.88 -5.30 -13.76
N ILE A 54 -3.78 -5.17 -14.51
CA ILE A 54 -3.61 -4.19 -15.59
C ILE A 54 -3.48 -4.94 -16.92
N ILE A 55 -4.49 -4.79 -17.77
CA ILE A 55 -4.57 -5.47 -19.07
C ILE A 55 -4.16 -4.49 -20.16
N TYR A 56 -3.10 -4.82 -20.88
CA TYR A 56 -2.70 -4.10 -22.09
C TYR A 56 -3.25 -4.81 -23.33
N ASP A 57 -4.19 -4.17 -24.01
CA ASP A 57 -4.67 -4.59 -25.32
C ASP A 57 -3.76 -4.02 -26.41
N LYS A 58 -2.80 -4.83 -26.83
CA LYS A 58 -1.86 -4.47 -27.90
C LYS A 58 -2.53 -4.15 -29.24
N SER A 59 -3.73 -4.68 -29.51
CA SER A 59 -4.41 -4.46 -30.78
C SER A 59 -4.99 -3.05 -30.90
N ASN A 60 -5.42 -2.48 -29.77
CA ASN A 60 -6.00 -1.14 -29.68
C ASN A 60 -5.08 -0.12 -29.02
N ASP A 61 -3.88 -0.54 -28.58
CA ASP A 61 -2.94 0.25 -27.79
C ASP A 61 -3.59 0.87 -26.53
N ASP A 62 -4.40 0.06 -25.85
CA ASP A 62 -5.24 0.51 -24.74
C ASP A 62 -4.94 -0.26 -23.44
N ILE A 63 -5.19 0.39 -22.30
CA ILE A 63 -4.99 -0.18 -20.96
C ILE A 63 -6.32 -0.18 -20.23
N SER A 64 -6.69 -1.34 -19.69
CA SER A 64 -7.87 -1.52 -18.83
C SER A 64 -7.46 -2.09 -17.48
N PHE A 65 -8.18 -1.71 -16.42
CA PHE A 65 -8.07 -2.33 -15.11
C PHE A 65 -9.18 -3.36 -14.91
N ILE A 66 -8.89 -4.41 -14.14
CA ILE A 66 -9.83 -5.49 -13.79
C ILE A 66 -9.70 -5.84 -12.31
N ASP A 67 -10.61 -6.68 -11.82
CA ASP A 67 -10.59 -7.21 -10.44
C ASP A 67 -10.78 -6.13 -9.35
N PHE A 68 -11.98 -5.56 -9.35
CA PHE A 68 -12.38 -4.43 -8.51
C PHE A 68 -12.81 -4.85 -7.09
N GLU A 69 -12.35 -5.99 -6.56
CA GLU A 69 -12.84 -6.55 -5.29
C GLU A 69 -12.52 -5.68 -4.05
N TYR A 70 -11.41 -4.94 -4.08
CA TYR A 70 -10.99 -4.04 -3.01
C TYR A 70 -11.39 -2.57 -3.24
N VAL A 71 -12.21 -2.28 -4.25
CA VAL A 71 -12.55 -0.90 -4.61
C VAL A 71 -13.39 -0.24 -3.53
N GLN A 72 -12.95 0.95 -3.13
CA GLN A 72 -13.63 1.80 -2.16
C GLN A 72 -13.07 3.22 -2.23
N TYR A 73 -13.75 4.15 -1.55
CA TYR A 73 -13.17 5.46 -1.28
C TYR A 73 -11.96 5.32 -0.36
N ASN A 74 -10.83 5.83 -0.81
CA ASN A 74 -9.58 5.84 -0.08
C ASN A 74 -8.74 7.06 -0.51
N TYR A 75 -7.62 7.31 0.17
CA TYR A 75 -6.70 8.38 -0.23
C TYR A 75 -6.11 8.05 -1.59
N TRP A 76 -6.15 8.99 -2.54
CA TRP A 76 -5.63 8.75 -3.91
C TRP A 76 -4.18 8.26 -3.91
N ILE A 77 -3.39 8.78 -2.96
CA ILE A 77 -1.98 8.47 -2.82
C ILE A 77 -1.74 7.04 -2.30
N TYR A 78 -2.73 6.42 -1.64
CA TYR A 78 -2.66 5.01 -1.27
C TYR A 78 -2.60 4.14 -2.52
N ASP A 79 -3.44 4.43 -3.53
CA ASP A 79 -3.48 3.63 -4.76
C ASP A 79 -2.18 3.74 -5.56
N VAL A 80 -1.58 4.93 -5.58
CA VAL A 80 -0.26 5.18 -6.17
C VAL A 80 0.83 4.42 -5.40
N ALA A 81 0.87 4.55 -4.08
CA ALA A 81 1.86 3.87 -3.26
C ALA A 81 1.71 2.34 -3.35
N ASN A 82 0.47 1.84 -3.36
CA ASN A 82 0.18 0.43 -3.56
C ASN A 82 0.71 -0.06 -4.90
N HIS A 83 0.40 0.65 -5.99
CA HIS A 83 0.91 0.32 -7.31
C HIS A 83 2.45 0.25 -7.35
N PHE A 84 3.14 1.19 -6.69
CA PHE A 84 4.61 1.21 -6.64
C PHE A 84 5.21 0.05 -5.85
N ILE A 85 4.62 -0.36 -4.72
CA ILE A 85 5.14 -1.52 -4.00
C ILE A 85 4.95 -2.83 -4.77
N GLU A 86 3.95 -2.89 -5.67
CA GLU A 86 3.70 -4.04 -6.53
C GLU A 86 4.71 -4.20 -7.68
N TYR A 87 5.61 -3.23 -7.88
CA TYR A 87 6.72 -3.37 -8.84
C TYR A 87 7.66 -4.52 -8.45
N ALA A 88 7.67 -4.87 -7.15
CA ALA A 88 8.38 -6.03 -6.65
C ALA A 88 7.82 -7.36 -7.18
N GLY A 89 6.53 -7.42 -7.51
CA GLY A 89 5.81 -8.65 -7.83
C GLY A 89 5.40 -9.45 -6.59
N VAL A 90 4.64 -10.53 -6.81
CA VAL A 90 4.01 -11.33 -5.73
C VAL A 90 4.69 -12.68 -5.51
N ASP A 91 4.99 -13.43 -6.58
CA ASP A 91 5.44 -14.82 -6.47
C ASP A 91 6.92 -14.93 -6.00
N ASN A 92 7.79 -14.03 -6.47
CA ASN A 92 9.18 -13.89 -6.03
C ASN A 92 9.50 -12.39 -5.95
N PRO A 93 9.13 -11.71 -4.85
CA PRO A 93 9.19 -10.27 -4.77
C PRO A 93 10.64 -9.76 -4.81
N ASP A 94 10.91 -8.84 -5.72
CA ASP A 94 12.17 -8.09 -5.83
C ASP A 94 11.95 -6.66 -5.34
N PHE A 95 12.11 -6.44 -4.04
CA PHE A 95 11.82 -5.15 -3.40
C PHE A 95 12.73 -4.00 -3.86
N ASP A 96 13.84 -4.29 -4.53
CA ASP A 96 14.72 -3.28 -5.11
C ASP A 96 14.09 -2.61 -6.36
N ARG A 97 12.99 -3.16 -6.86
CA ARG A 97 12.19 -2.58 -7.95
C ARG A 97 11.26 -1.46 -7.53
N TYR A 98 11.17 -1.15 -6.23
CA TYR A 98 10.45 0.03 -5.79
C TYR A 98 11.01 1.27 -6.53
N PRO A 99 10.17 2.10 -7.16
CA PRO A 99 10.65 3.10 -8.10
C PRO A 99 11.53 4.15 -7.42
N SER A 100 12.62 4.53 -8.09
CA SER A 100 13.48 5.63 -7.64
C SER A 100 12.73 6.96 -7.61
N ARG A 101 13.22 7.95 -6.85
CA ARG A 101 12.61 9.29 -6.81
C ARG A 101 12.46 9.92 -8.20
N GLU A 102 13.46 9.77 -9.05
CA GLU A 102 13.39 10.24 -10.45
C GLU A 102 12.23 9.58 -11.21
N HIS A 103 12.05 8.26 -11.07
CA HIS A 103 10.95 7.54 -11.70
C HIS A 103 9.60 7.97 -11.11
N GLN A 104 9.50 8.13 -9.79
CA GLN A 104 8.29 8.63 -9.12
C GLN A 104 7.89 10.01 -9.66
N HIS A 105 8.85 10.91 -9.87
CA HIS A 105 8.58 12.25 -10.44
C HIS A 105 8.04 12.17 -11.87
N VAL A 106 8.62 11.32 -12.72
CA VAL A 106 8.15 11.12 -14.10
C VAL A 106 6.73 10.54 -14.11
N TRP A 107 6.47 9.56 -13.25
CA TRP A 107 5.16 8.96 -13.09
C TRP A 107 4.13 9.98 -12.61
N LEU A 108 4.45 10.74 -11.55
CA LEU A 108 3.55 11.76 -10.96
C LEU A 108 3.23 12.88 -11.95
N LYS A 109 4.20 13.36 -12.73
CA LYS A 109 3.96 14.36 -13.78
C LYS A 109 2.94 13.87 -14.80
N THR A 110 3.03 12.60 -15.18
CA THR A 110 2.08 11.98 -16.11
C THR A 110 0.72 11.82 -15.44
N TYR A 111 0.67 11.29 -14.22
CA TYR A 111 -0.56 11.13 -13.44
C TYR A 111 -1.31 12.46 -13.30
N PHE A 112 -0.62 13.52 -12.89
CA PHE A 112 -1.20 14.85 -12.70
C PHE A 112 -1.64 15.55 -13.98
N LYS A 113 -1.09 15.16 -15.14
CA LYS A 113 -1.59 15.62 -16.44
C LYS A 113 -3.03 15.17 -16.68
N TYR A 114 -3.41 13.99 -16.19
CA TYR A 114 -4.75 13.41 -16.39
C TYR A 114 -5.65 13.56 -15.15
N ALA A 115 -5.08 13.54 -13.95
CA ALA A 115 -5.77 13.75 -12.68
C ALA A 115 -5.87 15.25 -12.33
N THR A 116 -6.38 16.08 -13.24
CA THR A 116 -6.41 17.55 -13.10
C THR A 116 -7.22 18.03 -11.90
N PHE A 117 -8.13 17.20 -11.38
CA PHE A 117 -8.89 17.50 -10.16
C PHE A 117 -8.03 17.50 -8.88
N LEU A 118 -6.85 16.85 -8.91
CA LEU A 118 -5.88 16.86 -7.81
C LEU A 118 -4.88 18.02 -7.94
N THR A 119 -4.48 18.38 -9.16
CA THR A 119 -3.49 19.45 -9.38
C THR A 119 -3.99 20.83 -8.97
N GLN A 120 -5.29 21.10 -9.12
CA GLN A 120 -5.90 22.36 -8.69
C GLN A 120 -5.89 22.55 -7.16
N LYS A 121 -5.59 21.51 -6.38
CA LYS A 121 -5.68 21.51 -4.92
C LYS A 121 -4.35 21.31 -4.20
N ASN A 122 -3.28 20.95 -4.90
CA ASN A 122 -2.05 20.49 -4.26
C ASN A 122 -0.89 21.44 -4.59
N ASP A 123 -0.62 22.38 -3.69
CA ASP A 123 0.51 23.33 -3.76
C ASP A 123 1.86 22.69 -3.32
N LYS A 124 1.87 21.36 -3.06
CA LYS A 124 3.06 20.63 -2.59
C LYS A 124 4.04 20.35 -3.73
N ASP A 125 5.33 20.37 -3.42
CA ASP A 125 6.36 19.92 -4.38
C ASP A 125 6.24 18.40 -4.60
N LEU A 126 6.74 17.90 -5.73
CA LEU A 126 6.79 16.48 -6.05
C LEU A 126 7.59 15.69 -5.01
N ASP A 127 8.65 16.26 -4.44
CA ASP A 127 9.41 15.62 -3.37
C ASP A 127 8.56 15.40 -2.10
N ASP A 128 7.77 16.41 -1.68
CA ASP A 128 6.84 16.28 -0.55
C ASP A 128 5.78 15.19 -0.82
N ILE A 129 5.30 15.11 -2.06
CA ILE A 129 4.35 14.08 -2.48
C ILE A 129 5.01 12.70 -2.44
N CYS A 130 6.27 12.59 -2.87
CA CYS A 130 7.03 11.34 -2.81
C CYS A 130 7.29 10.88 -1.37
N ASP A 131 7.52 11.81 -0.45
CA ASP A 131 7.63 11.50 0.97
C ASP A 131 6.30 11.02 1.55
N LEU A 132 5.17 11.62 1.13
CA LEU A 132 3.85 11.09 1.46
C LEU A 132 3.62 9.70 0.87
N ILE A 133 4.03 9.46 -0.38
CA ILE A 133 3.95 8.12 -1.02
C ILE A 133 4.69 7.09 -0.15
N ASP A 134 5.87 7.40 0.37
CA ASP A 134 6.59 6.49 1.26
C ASP A 134 5.84 6.19 2.57
N LYS A 135 5.13 7.18 3.14
CA LYS A 135 4.26 6.95 4.31
C LYS A 135 3.14 5.97 3.95
N PHE A 136 2.52 6.15 2.77
CA PHE A 136 1.45 5.27 2.29
C PHE A 136 1.94 3.89 1.81
N ALA A 137 3.19 3.78 1.36
CA ALA A 137 3.84 2.51 1.05
C ALA A 137 3.98 1.66 2.32
N ALA A 138 4.35 2.28 3.44
CA ALA A 138 4.34 1.62 4.75
C ALA A 138 2.94 1.07 5.08
N LEU A 139 1.89 1.88 4.87
CA LEU A 139 0.50 1.48 5.13
C LEU A 139 0.05 0.32 4.25
N SER A 140 0.38 0.35 2.97
CA SER A 140 0.05 -0.73 2.03
C SER A 140 0.80 -2.03 2.39
N HIS A 141 2.10 -1.95 2.69
CA HIS A 141 2.85 -3.11 3.19
C HIS A 141 2.25 -3.70 4.45
N LEU A 142 1.84 -2.86 5.42
CA LEU A 142 1.15 -3.32 6.63
C LEU A 142 -0.19 -3.99 6.30
N PHE A 143 -1.00 -3.38 5.43
CA PHE A 143 -2.30 -3.93 5.01
C PHE A 143 -2.13 -5.34 4.43
N TRP A 144 -1.24 -5.49 3.44
CA TRP A 144 -1.03 -6.77 2.76
C TRP A 144 -0.35 -7.81 3.65
N ALA A 145 0.47 -7.39 4.61
CA ALA A 145 1.01 -8.29 5.63
C ALA A 145 -0.12 -8.87 6.51
N LEU A 146 -0.97 -8.00 7.06
CA LEU A 146 -2.10 -8.41 7.91
C LEU A 146 -3.12 -9.25 7.14
N TRP A 147 -3.39 -8.89 5.88
CA TRP A 147 -4.23 -9.70 4.99
C TRP A 147 -3.65 -11.09 4.81
N ALA A 148 -2.36 -11.21 4.50
CA ALA A 148 -1.72 -12.51 4.29
C ALA A 148 -1.74 -13.36 5.57
N PHE A 149 -1.52 -12.71 6.71
CA PHE A 149 -1.64 -13.35 8.02
C PHE A 149 -3.04 -13.91 8.31
N VAL A 150 -4.11 -13.18 7.96
CA VAL A 150 -5.47 -13.74 8.00
C VAL A 150 -5.57 -14.94 7.05
N GLN A 151 -5.15 -14.77 5.79
CA GLN A 151 -5.28 -15.79 4.74
C GLN A 151 -4.53 -17.08 5.05
N ALA A 152 -3.40 -17.01 5.77
CA ALA A 152 -2.65 -18.19 6.22
C ALA A 152 -3.49 -19.14 7.10
N ASN A 153 -4.60 -18.66 7.68
CA ASN A 153 -5.49 -19.45 8.53
C ASN A 153 -6.81 -19.84 7.83
N VAL A 154 -7.20 -19.17 6.75
CA VAL A 154 -8.54 -19.33 6.15
C VAL A 154 -8.54 -19.70 4.68
N SER A 155 -7.45 -19.46 3.94
CA SER A 155 -7.36 -19.73 2.51
C SER A 155 -7.11 -21.21 2.23
N THR A 156 -7.69 -21.71 1.14
CA THR A 156 -7.41 -23.05 0.58
C THR A 156 -6.45 -23.01 -0.60
N VAL A 157 -6.02 -21.82 -1.02
CA VAL A 157 -5.09 -21.64 -2.14
C VAL A 157 -3.68 -22.07 -1.72
N ASN A 158 -2.99 -22.78 -2.62
CA ASN A 158 -1.60 -23.18 -2.42
C ASN A 158 -0.64 -21.99 -2.64
N PHE A 159 -0.53 -21.14 -1.62
CA PHE A 159 0.36 -19.98 -1.58
C PHE A 159 0.93 -19.84 -0.16
N ASP A 160 2.21 -19.50 -0.02
CA ASP A 160 2.85 -19.31 1.29
C ASP A 160 2.51 -17.92 1.86
N TYR A 161 1.27 -17.79 2.32
CA TYR A 161 0.76 -16.57 2.94
C TYR A 161 1.57 -16.13 4.17
N LYS A 162 2.13 -17.09 4.92
CA LYS A 162 2.89 -16.79 6.13
C LYS A 162 4.20 -16.11 5.78
N GLU A 163 4.94 -16.65 4.80
CA GLU A 163 6.20 -16.06 4.37
C GLU A 163 5.98 -14.72 3.64
N TYR A 164 4.98 -14.66 2.75
CA TYR A 164 4.58 -13.41 2.10
C TYR A 164 4.24 -12.32 3.12
N GLY A 165 3.44 -12.65 4.14
CA GLY A 165 3.08 -11.73 5.21
C GLY A 165 4.30 -11.21 5.98
N LYS A 166 5.28 -12.07 6.30
CA LYS A 166 6.52 -11.63 6.95
C LYS A 166 7.35 -10.70 6.06
N MET A 167 7.50 -11.01 4.77
CA MET A 167 8.25 -10.18 3.84
C MET A 167 7.64 -8.77 3.73
N ARG A 168 6.31 -8.69 3.59
CA ARG A 168 5.58 -7.41 3.54
C ARG A 168 5.66 -6.69 4.89
N PHE A 169 5.58 -7.40 6.01
CA PHE A 169 5.71 -6.79 7.33
C PHE A 169 7.11 -6.21 7.57
N GLN A 170 8.16 -6.89 7.12
CA GLN A 170 9.52 -6.35 7.19
C GLN A 170 9.62 -5.04 6.40
N LYS A 171 9.01 -4.95 5.21
CA LYS A 171 8.97 -3.70 4.44
C LYS A 171 8.18 -2.61 5.14
N TYR A 172 7.08 -2.95 5.83
CA TYR A 172 6.42 -2.00 6.71
C TYR A 172 7.39 -1.43 7.76
N LEU A 173 8.18 -2.27 8.43
CA LEU A 173 9.18 -1.83 9.41
C LEU A 173 10.25 -0.91 8.79
N ASP A 174 10.71 -1.23 7.58
CA ASP A 174 11.71 -0.43 6.85
C ASP A 174 11.21 1.01 6.59
N PHE A 175 9.90 1.18 6.30
CA PHE A 175 9.28 2.49 6.06
C PHE A 175 8.64 3.11 7.30
N ARG A 176 8.52 2.36 8.41
CA ARG A 176 7.78 2.77 9.61
C ARG A 176 8.25 4.11 10.15
N SER A 177 9.55 4.36 10.23
CA SER A 177 10.07 5.64 10.75
C SER A 177 9.56 6.86 9.96
N LYS A 178 9.40 6.75 8.64
CA LYS A 178 8.86 7.82 7.78
C LYS A 178 7.38 8.07 8.06
N LEU A 179 6.61 6.99 8.26
CA LEU A 179 5.17 7.09 8.56
C LEU A 179 4.92 7.85 9.88
N PHE A 180 5.73 7.60 10.91
CA PHE A 180 5.61 8.22 12.23
C PHE A 180 6.44 9.50 12.39
N ALA A 181 7.17 9.94 11.35
CA ALA A 181 7.86 11.22 11.36
C ALA A 181 6.85 12.38 11.29
N THR A 182 6.98 13.30 12.24
CA THR A 182 6.20 14.55 12.36
C THR A 182 6.61 15.56 11.31
#